data_AF-A0A399PTM4-F1
#
_entry.id   AF-A0A399PTM4-F1
#
_cell.length_a   1.000
_cell.length_b   1.000
_cell.length_c   1.000
_cell.angle_alpha   90.00
_cell.angle_beta   90.00
_cell.angle_gamma   90.00
#
_symmetry.space_group_name_H-M   'P 1'
#
loop_
_entity.id
_entity.type
_entity.pdbx_description
1 polymer ?
#
loop_
_entity_poly.entity_id
_entity_poly.type
_entity_poly.pdbx_seq_one_letter_code
_entity_poly.pdbx_strand_id
1 'polypeptide(L)'
;MTWYKTGTVSVVQNSNAVIGTGTAFVANSRTGDEFRGPDGVGYEIINIISDTAIGIDPPYKGSSNPTGVYAILPIQGYLKATADALRQASLEVGDALDGLEESVQQAADSAQAAASSKTAAANSETNAGTSAAAALASKNAAGLSETNAAASASAALASKTAAATSETNAGASAAAALASKNAAAVSETNAAASAATAAALGVGRGYIDGLTLGWNTATSINIGAGSAFVPSVNKVVSYAGGDFVPVGAANSFIHVYLTATGTIEQSATAPSRYDNQAHQKTGDNTRRYLGSLLVGVANNIYKFHHHPLDGSMMYTFGNAEVLPFKILNAATGIGSVSCRGCCPVTAHTLAGGFQSLGSAPCTFTPSDAATSIATTGWQVFASPNVVANSFCRIADDGTITYRAVSPSTASIYTTGYYFDR
;
A
#
# COMPACT_ATOMS: atom_id res chain seq x y z
N MET A 1 -42.09 15.64 -140.50
CA MET A 1 -41.23 16.78 -140.89
C MET A 1 -41.12 16.73 -142.41
N THR A 2 -41.71 17.70 -143.10
CA THR A 2 -41.97 17.63 -144.54
C THR A 2 -40.70 18.02 -145.31
N TRP A 3 -40.18 17.14 -146.16
CA TRP A 3 -38.97 17.43 -146.94
C TRP A 3 -39.21 18.62 -147.85
N TYR A 4 -38.24 19.54 -147.89
CA TYR A 4 -38.35 20.74 -148.71
C TYR A 4 -38.06 20.40 -150.17
N LYS A 5 -39.04 20.63 -151.06
CA LYS A 5 -39.03 20.17 -152.47
C LYS A 5 -39.67 21.17 -153.44
N THR A 6 -39.82 22.42 -153.01
CA THR A 6 -40.48 23.47 -153.80
C THR A 6 -39.54 24.00 -154.88
N GLY A 7 -40.04 24.17 -156.10
CA GLY A 7 -39.24 24.62 -157.24
C GLY A 7 -38.49 23.48 -157.94
N THR A 8 -37.58 23.84 -158.84
CA THR A 8 -36.69 22.89 -159.53
C THR A 8 -35.24 23.32 -159.35
N VAL A 9 -34.30 22.39 -159.54
CA VAL A 9 -32.87 22.68 -159.45
C VAL A 9 -32.16 22.36 -160.75
N SER A 10 -31.26 23.25 -161.13
CA SER A 10 -30.23 23.01 -162.12
C SER A 10 -29.00 22.49 -161.41
N VAL A 11 -28.60 21.27 -161.77
CA VAL A 11 -27.43 20.59 -161.25
C VAL A 11 -26.53 20.21 -162.43
N VAL A 12 -25.24 20.48 -162.29
CA VAL A 12 -24.23 20.19 -163.30
C VAL A 12 -23.32 19.09 -162.76
N GLN A 13 -23.07 18.07 -163.57
CA GLN A 13 -22.19 16.97 -163.19
C GLN A 13 -20.81 17.50 -162.77
N ASN A 14 -20.27 16.94 -161.68
CA ASN A 14 -19.02 17.32 -161.02
C ASN A 14 -18.97 18.77 -160.50
N SER A 15 -20.12 19.38 -160.23
CA SER A 15 -20.20 20.69 -159.58
C SER A 15 -20.81 20.58 -158.19
N ASN A 16 -20.25 21.31 -157.22
CA ASN A 16 -20.84 21.49 -155.90
C ASN A 16 -22.00 22.51 -155.90
N ALA A 17 -22.22 23.21 -157.02
CA ALA A 17 -23.26 24.23 -157.11
C ALA A 17 -24.60 23.63 -157.56
N VAL A 18 -25.63 23.84 -156.74
CA VAL A 18 -27.02 23.57 -157.08
C VAL A 18 -27.73 24.91 -157.23
N ILE A 19 -28.27 25.19 -158.42
CA ILE A 19 -28.94 26.45 -158.72
C ILE A 19 -30.45 26.22 -158.81
N GLY A 20 -31.19 26.69 -157.84
CA GLY A 20 -32.64 26.56 -157.76
C GLY A 20 -33.40 27.63 -158.55
N THR A 21 -34.52 27.23 -159.15
CA THR A 21 -35.54 28.13 -159.72
C THR A 21 -36.84 27.92 -158.97
N GLY A 22 -37.38 29.01 -158.38
CA GLY A 22 -38.55 28.94 -157.51
C GLY A 22 -38.29 28.27 -156.16
N THR A 23 -37.03 28.25 -155.70
CA THR A 23 -36.60 27.73 -154.41
C THR A 23 -36.40 28.85 -153.38
N ALA A 24 -36.33 28.48 -152.10
CA ALA A 24 -36.14 29.34 -150.92
C ALA A 24 -35.25 28.61 -149.90
N PHE A 25 -34.00 28.33 -150.31
CA PHE A 25 -33.08 27.46 -149.55
C PHE A 25 -32.68 28.02 -148.18
N VAL A 26 -32.55 29.33 -147.99
CA VAL A 26 -32.07 29.93 -146.73
C VAL A 26 -33.03 29.67 -145.58
N ALA A 27 -34.33 29.80 -145.84
CA ALA A 27 -35.34 29.62 -144.81
C ALA A 27 -35.60 28.13 -144.48
N ASN A 28 -35.29 27.22 -145.40
CA ASN A 28 -35.76 25.82 -145.35
C ASN A 28 -34.64 24.78 -145.24
N SER A 29 -33.39 25.21 -145.12
CA SER A 29 -32.23 24.34 -145.05
C SER A 29 -31.22 24.92 -144.06
N ARG A 30 -30.33 24.07 -143.53
CA ARG A 30 -29.15 24.47 -142.76
C ARG A 30 -27.92 23.79 -143.33
N THR A 31 -26.74 24.39 -143.12
CA THR A 31 -25.49 23.67 -143.34
C THR A 31 -25.48 22.39 -142.50
N GLY A 32 -25.15 21.25 -143.11
CA GLY A 32 -25.23 19.91 -142.52
C GLY A 32 -26.51 19.14 -142.84
N ASP A 33 -27.51 19.76 -143.47
CA ASP A 33 -28.71 19.05 -143.95
C ASP A 33 -28.41 18.25 -145.22
N GLU A 34 -29.18 17.18 -145.48
CA GLU A 34 -29.04 16.37 -146.69
C GLU A 34 -29.83 17.01 -147.84
N PHE A 35 -29.12 17.44 -148.89
CA PHE A 35 -29.69 17.70 -150.20
C PHE A 35 -29.75 16.42 -151.02
N ARG A 36 -30.95 15.99 -151.38
CA ARG A 36 -31.19 14.84 -152.26
C ARG A 36 -31.37 15.31 -153.69
N GLY A 37 -30.40 15.00 -154.55
CA GLY A 37 -30.38 15.42 -155.94
C GLY A 37 -31.39 14.69 -156.84
N PRO A 38 -31.60 15.16 -158.08
CA PRO A 38 -32.46 14.51 -159.08
C PRO A 38 -32.03 13.09 -159.47
N ASP A 39 -30.76 12.75 -159.23
CA ASP A 39 -30.19 11.41 -159.33
C ASP A 39 -30.60 10.48 -158.18
N GLY A 40 -31.29 11.01 -157.17
CA GLY A 40 -31.74 10.27 -156.00
C GLY A 40 -30.66 10.05 -154.94
N VAL A 41 -29.49 10.68 -155.07
CA VAL A 41 -28.36 10.56 -154.12
C VAL A 41 -28.39 11.73 -153.13
N GLY A 42 -28.05 11.45 -151.87
CA GLY A 42 -27.90 12.45 -150.81
C GLY A 42 -26.51 13.09 -150.80
N TYR A 43 -26.49 14.40 -150.65
CA TYR A 43 -25.29 15.24 -150.55
C TYR A 43 -25.43 16.14 -149.33
N GLU A 44 -24.34 16.42 -148.64
CA GLU A 44 -24.36 17.36 -147.51
C GLU A 44 -24.41 18.80 -148.04
N ILE A 45 -25.34 19.61 -147.54
CA ILE A 45 -25.32 21.05 -147.77
C ILE A 45 -24.20 21.64 -146.94
N ILE A 46 -23.09 22.00 -147.58
CA ILE A 46 -21.92 22.58 -146.89
C ILE A 46 -22.04 24.08 -146.71
N ASN A 47 -22.81 24.75 -147.57
CA ASN A 47 -23.17 26.15 -147.38
C ASN A 47 -24.49 26.47 -148.08
N ILE A 48 -25.12 27.53 -147.64
CA ILE A 48 -26.30 28.09 -148.28
C ILE A 48 -25.92 29.49 -148.74
N ILE A 49 -25.85 29.67 -150.06
CA ILE A 49 -25.33 30.89 -150.68
C ILE A 49 -26.46 31.92 -150.81
N SER A 50 -27.64 31.46 -151.25
CA SER A 50 -28.85 32.26 -151.36
C SER A 50 -30.10 31.37 -151.43
N ASP A 51 -31.29 31.96 -151.51
CA ASP A 51 -32.54 31.21 -151.70
C ASP A 51 -32.58 30.34 -152.96
N THR A 52 -31.73 30.66 -153.94
CA THR A 52 -31.62 29.99 -155.24
C THR A 52 -30.27 29.34 -155.49
N ALA A 53 -29.37 29.30 -154.50
CA ALA A 53 -28.07 28.64 -154.64
C ALA A 53 -27.60 28.01 -153.34
N ILE A 54 -27.24 26.72 -153.38
CA ILE A 54 -26.57 26.00 -152.28
C ILE A 54 -25.31 25.31 -152.79
N GLY A 55 -24.33 25.18 -151.90
CA GLY A 55 -23.16 24.35 -152.08
C GLY A 55 -23.38 22.99 -151.44
N ILE A 56 -23.13 21.92 -152.20
CA ILE A 56 -23.24 20.54 -151.74
C ILE A 56 -21.88 19.83 -151.76
N ASP A 57 -21.65 18.86 -150.88
CA ASP A 57 -20.48 17.98 -150.90
C ASP A 57 -20.91 16.52 -150.67
N PRO A 58 -20.34 15.53 -151.40
CA PRO A 58 -19.44 15.66 -152.55
C PRO A 58 -20.08 16.40 -153.76
N PRO A 59 -19.30 16.80 -154.79
CA PRO A 59 -19.87 17.41 -156.00
C PRO A 59 -20.93 16.52 -156.66
N TYR A 60 -21.93 17.11 -157.31
CA TYR A 60 -23.06 16.38 -157.90
C TYR A 60 -22.58 15.32 -158.91
N LYS A 61 -22.94 14.06 -158.68
CA LYS A 61 -22.40 12.91 -159.44
C LYS A 61 -23.27 12.50 -160.63
N GLY A 62 -24.57 12.78 -160.58
CA GLY A 62 -25.51 12.47 -161.66
C GLY A 62 -25.27 13.24 -162.96
N SER A 63 -25.91 12.82 -164.04
CA SER A 63 -25.90 13.56 -165.31
C SER A 63 -26.48 14.97 -165.13
N SER A 64 -25.84 15.98 -165.73
CA SER A 64 -26.31 17.37 -165.66
C SER A 64 -27.79 17.48 -166.03
N ASN A 65 -28.59 18.08 -165.14
CA ASN A 65 -30.02 18.23 -165.31
C ASN A 65 -30.41 19.68 -164.99
N PRO A 66 -30.83 20.48 -166.00
CA PRO A 66 -31.15 21.88 -165.81
C PRO A 66 -32.49 22.12 -165.08
N THR A 67 -33.36 21.12 -164.98
CA THR A 67 -34.69 21.21 -164.33
C THR A 67 -35.02 19.92 -163.56
N GLY A 68 -34.20 19.60 -162.58
CA GLY A 68 -34.35 18.41 -161.74
C GLY A 68 -35.25 18.62 -160.52
N VAL A 69 -35.88 17.53 -160.08
CA VAL A 69 -36.63 17.47 -158.81
C VAL A 69 -35.63 17.16 -157.68
N TYR A 70 -35.81 17.75 -156.50
CA TYR A 70 -34.94 17.54 -155.35
C TYR A 70 -35.75 17.45 -154.04
N ALA A 71 -35.06 17.08 -152.95
CA ALA A 71 -35.60 17.20 -151.59
C ALA A 71 -34.48 17.57 -150.60
N ILE A 72 -34.77 18.38 -149.58
CA ILE A 72 -33.82 18.65 -148.47
C ILE A 72 -34.37 18.09 -147.15
N LEU A 73 -33.51 17.42 -146.38
CA LEU A 73 -33.82 16.80 -145.10
C LEU A 73 -32.93 17.35 -143.98
N PRO A 74 -33.52 17.78 -142.84
CA PRO A 74 -32.73 18.19 -141.69
C PRO A 74 -32.04 17.02 -141.00
N ILE A 75 -30.72 17.09 -140.78
CA ILE A 75 -29.98 16.13 -139.94
C ILE A 75 -29.71 16.78 -138.57
N GLN A 76 -30.42 16.33 -137.53
CA GLN A 76 -30.22 16.80 -136.15
C GLN A 76 -29.21 15.86 -135.44
N GLY A 77 -27.98 16.32 -135.23
CA GLY A 77 -26.98 15.60 -134.41
C GLY A 77 -27.15 15.84 -132.90
N TYR A 78 -26.77 14.87 -132.06
CA TYR A 78 -26.73 15.02 -130.59
C TYR A 78 -25.60 15.98 -130.13
N LEU A 79 -25.90 17.01 -129.32
CA LEU A 79 -24.90 17.94 -128.76
C LEU A 79 -24.15 17.35 -127.54
N LYS A 80 -23.03 16.66 -127.77
CA LYS A 80 -22.18 16.02 -126.74
C LYS A 80 -21.64 16.99 -125.66
N ALA A 81 -21.30 18.23 -126.03
CA ALA A 81 -20.63 19.18 -125.13
C ALA A 81 -21.48 19.60 -123.92
N THR A 82 -22.79 19.78 -124.11
CA THR A 82 -23.70 20.18 -123.01
C THR A 82 -23.89 19.04 -122.01
N ALA A 83 -23.92 17.79 -122.47
CA ALA A 83 -24.03 16.62 -121.60
C ALA A 83 -22.78 16.45 -120.72
N ASP A 84 -21.57 16.68 -121.26
CA ASP A 84 -20.32 16.62 -120.51
C ASP A 84 -20.22 17.72 -119.44
N ALA A 85 -20.63 18.95 -119.77
CA ALA A 85 -20.63 20.07 -118.83
C ALA A 85 -21.60 19.85 -117.64
N LEU A 86 -22.79 19.30 -117.90
CA LEU A 86 -23.75 19.00 -116.83
C LEU A 86 -23.24 17.87 -115.90
N ARG A 87 -22.58 16.85 -116.47
CA ARG A 87 -21.93 15.80 -115.68
C ARG A 87 -20.82 16.36 -114.80
N GLN A 88 -19.99 17.26 -115.33
CA GLN A 88 -18.92 17.90 -114.56
C GLN A 88 -19.49 18.75 -113.41
N ALA A 89 -20.51 19.57 -113.67
CA ALA A 89 -21.17 20.34 -112.61
C ALA A 89 -21.78 19.43 -111.51
N SER A 90 -22.32 18.27 -111.90
CA SER A 90 -22.86 17.30 -110.94
C SER A 90 -21.76 16.68 -110.06
N LEU A 91 -20.57 16.44 -110.62
CA LEU A 91 -19.40 15.97 -109.87
C LEU A 91 -18.87 17.04 -108.92
N GLU A 92 -18.71 18.29 -109.39
CA GLU A 92 -18.24 19.41 -108.57
C GLU A 92 -19.19 19.72 -107.40
N VAL A 93 -20.50 19.62 -107.63
CA VAL A 93 -21.50 19.76 -106.56
C VAL A 93 -21.43 18.59 -105.56
N GLY A 94 -21.21 17.36 -106.04
CA GLY A 94 -21.00 16.19 -105.18
C GLY A 94 -19.79 16.38 -104.26
N ASP A 95 -18.63 16.71 -104.83
CA ASP A 95 -17.40 16.96 -104.08
C ASP A 95 -17.56 18.11 -103.06
N ALA A 96 -18.28 19.17 -103.42
CA ALA A 96 -18.56 20.29 -102.53
C ALA A 96 -19.51 19.91 -101.37
N LEU A 97 -20.51 19.06 -101.64
CA LEU A 97 -21.41 18.53 -100.59
C LEU A 97 -20.64 17.62 -99.64
N ASP A 98 -19.81 16.71 -100.16
CA ASP A 98 -18.96 15.82 -99.35
C ASP A 98 -18.01 16.63 -98.45
N GLY A 99 -17.38 17.69 -98.98
CA GLY A 99 -16.52 18.58 -98.19
C GLY A 99 -17.26 19.40 -97.12
N LEU A 100 -18.53 19.75 -97.38
CA LEU A 100 -19.38 20.41 -96.38
C LEU A 100 -19.78 19.43 -95.27
N GLU A 101 -20.14 18.19 -95.60
CA GLU A 101 -20.43 17.14 -94.63
C GLU A 101 -19.24 16.90 -93.70
N GLU A 102 -18.02 16.83 -94.25
CA GLU A 102 -16.79 16.70 -93.47
C GLU A 102 -16.58 17.91 -92.52
N SER A 103 -16.78 19.13 -93.02
CA SER A 103 -16.63 20.35 -92.21
C SER A 103 -17.65 20.43 -91.08
N VAL A 104 -18.89 20.04 -91.33
CA VAL A 104 -19.95 19.96 -90.30
C VAL A 104 -19.58 18.93 -89.24
N GLN A 105 -19.05 17.77 -89.64
CA GLN A 105 -18.61 16.75 -88.69
C GLN A 105 -17.45 17.25 -87.81
N GLN A 106 -16.44 17.90 -88.39
CA GLN A 106 -15.32 18.48 -87.63
C GLN A 106 -15.78 19.54 -86.62
N ALA A 107 -16.77 20.37 -87.00
CA ALA A 107 -17.36 21.35 -86.09
C ALA A 107 -18.13 20.69 -84.94
N ALA A 108 -18.88 19.62 -85.22
CA ALA A 108 -19.59 18.84 -84.21
C ALA A 108 -18.61 18.19 -83.22
N ASP A 109 -17.53 17.58 -83.72
CA ASP A 109 -16.48 16.96 -82.89
C ASP A 109 -15.78 18.01 -82.01
N SER A 110 -15.49 19.19 -82.57
CA SER A 110 -14.89 20.31 -81.83
C SER A 110 -15.83 20.82 -80.72
N ALA A 111 -17.13 20.93 -80.99
CA ALA A 111 -18.12 21.32 -79.99
C ALA A 111 -18.23 20.27 -78.87
N GLN A 112 -18.19 18.98 -79.21
CA GLN A 112 -18.20 17.89 -78.24
C GLN A 112 -16.93 17.87 -77.38
N ALA A 113 -15.76 18.13 -77.98
CA ALA A 113 -14.50 18.26 -77.26
C ALA A 113 -14.53 19.44 -76.27
N ALA A 114 -15.06 20.59 -76.71
CA ALA A 114 -15.24 21.77 -75.85
C ALA A 114 -16.20 21.50 -74.67
N ALA A 115 -17.32 20.82 -74.92
CA ALA A 115 -18.26 20.42 -73.88
C ALA A 115 -17.60 19.47 -72.86
N SER A 116 -16.81 18.50 -73.35
CA SER A 116 -16.06 17.56 -72.50
C SER A 116 -15.02 18.30 -71.66
N SER A 117 -14.30 19.27 -72.24
CA SER A 117 -13.34 20.11 -71.53
C SER A 117 -14.00 20.96 -70.44
N LYS A 118 -15.19 21.52 -70.71
CA LYS A 118 -15.98 22.27 -69.71
C LYS A 118 -16.35 21.38 -68.50
N THR A 119 -16.80 20.16 -68.76
CA THR A 119 -17.11 19.18 -67.71
C THR A 119 -15.87 18.82 -66.90
N ALA A 120 -14.73 18.59 -67.57
CA ALA A 120 -13.47 18.28 -66.90
C ALA A 120 -12.98 19.44 -65.99
N ALA A 121 -13.15 20.69 -66.44
CA ALA A 121 -12.83 21.87 -65.64
C ALA A 121 -13.74 21.98 -64.40
N ALA A 122 -15.06 21.79 -64.56
CA ALA A 122 -16.01 21.80 -63.43
C ALA A 122 -15.72 20.69 -62.40
N ASN A 123 -15.34 19.49 -62.88
CA ASN A 123 -14.90 18.40 -62.01
C ASN A 123 -13.62 18.76 -61.26
N SER A 124 -12.67 19.42 -61.93
CA SER A 124 -11.42 19.87 -61.30
C SER A 124 -11.66 20.92 -60.21
N GLU A 125 -12.57 21.86 -60.44
CA GLU A 125 -13.00 22.84 -59.43
C GLU A 125 -13.62 22.15 -58.20
N THR A 126 -14.50 21.17 -58.43
CA THR A 126 -15.11 20.37 -57.35
C THR A 126 -14.06 19.58 -56.56
N ASN A 127 -13.09 18.97 -57.24
CA ASN A 127 -12.00 18.22 -56.61
C ASN A 127 -11.08 19.14 -55.80
N ALA A 128 -10.81 20.35 -56.29
CA ALA A 128 -10.05 21.36 -55.56
C ALA A 128 -10.78 21.80 -54.30
N GLY A 129 -12.10 22.04 -54.37
CA GLY A 129 -12.93 22.35 -53.20
C GLY A 129 -12.93 21.22 -52.16
N THR A 130 -13.06 19.97 -52.59
CA THR A 130 -12.99 18.79 -51.71
C THR A 130 -11.62 18.67 -51.03
N SER A 131 -10.54 18.90 -51.79
CA SER A 131 -9.17 18.87 -51.27
C SER A 131 -8.92 19.97 -50.24
N ALA A 132 -9.44 21.18 -50.48
CA ALA A 132 -9.36 22.29 -49.53
C ALA A 132 -10.11 21.97 -48.22
N ALA A 133 -11.30 21.36 -48.32
CA ALA A 133 -12.07 20.93 -47.15
C ALA A 133 -11.33 19.84 -46.34
N ALA A 134 -10.73 18.85 -47.02
CA ALA A 134 -9.93 17.80 -46.39
C ALA A 134 -8.67 18.37 -45.68
N ALA A 135 -8.02 19.37 -46.30
CA ALA A 135 -6.89 20.07 -45.70
C ALA A 135 -7.28 20.85 -44.43
N LEU A 136 -8.44 21.53 -44.45
CA LEU A 136 -8.96 22.23 -43.27
C LEU A 136 -9.31 21.25 -42.14
N ALA A 137 -9.96 20.13 -42.47
CA ALA A 137 -10.26 19.08 -41.49
C ALA A 137 -8.98 18.51 -40.84
N SER A 138 -7.95 18.26 -41.65
CA SER A 138 -6.63 17.80 -41.18
C SER A 138 -5.95 18.81 -40.26
N LYS A 139 -6.01 20.11 -40.62
CA LYS A 139 -5.49 21.19 -39.77
C LYS A 139 -6.20 21.26 -38.42
N ASN A 140 -7.53 21.15 -38.42
CA ASN A 140 -8.32 21.17 -37.18
C ASN A 140 -8.03 19.93 -36.31
N ALA A 141 -7.88 18.75 -36.92
CA ALA A 141 -7.50 17.53 -36.22
C ALA A 141 -6.10 17.64 -35.57
N ALA A 142 -5.14 18.27 -36.26
CA ALA A 142 -3.82 18.54 -35.69
C ALA A 142 -3.89 19.46 -34.46
N GLY A 143 -4.66 20.57 -34.54
CA GLY A 143 -4.85 21.47 -33.39
C GLY A 143 -5.53 20.79 -32.19
N LEU A 144 -6.49 19.89 -32.44
CA LEU A 144 -7.09 19.07 -31.39
C LEU A 144 -6.06 18.11 -30.77
N SER A 145 -5.19 17.51 -31.60
CA SER A 145 -4.12 16.63 -31.13
C SER A 145 -3.11 17.38 -30.26
N GLU A 146 -2.75 18.62 -30.60
CA GLU A 146 -1.89 19.48 -29.76
C GLU A 146 -2.53 19.75 -28.40
N THR A 147 -3.83 20.06 -28.39
CA THR A 147 -4.60 20.29 -27.15
C THR A 147 -4.63 19.03 -26.28
N ASN A 148 -4.88 17.87 -26.88
CA ASN A 148 -4.90 16.58 -26.17
C ASN A 148 -3.52 16.20 -25.61
N ALA A 149 -2.45 16.51 -26.34
CA ALA A 149 -1.08 16.29 -25.87
C ALA A 149 -0.76 17.18 -24.66
N ALA A 150 -1.15 18.46 -24.71
CA ALA A 150 -0.99 19.38 -23.58
C ALA A 150 -1.78 18.91 -22.34
N ALA A 151 -3.04 18.49 -22.51
CA ALA A 151 -3.86 17.95 -21.42
C ALA A 151 -3.24 16.68 -20.81
N SER A 152 -2.71 15.79 -21.66
CA SER A 152 -2.02 14.58 -21.21
C SER A 152 -0.74 14.90 -20.42
N ALA A 153 0.02 15.92 -20.83
CA ALA A 153 1.20 16.38 -20.10
C ALA A 153 0.82 16.94 -18.71
N SER A 154 -0.26 17.71 -18.61
CA SER A 154 -0.78 18.19 -17.33
C SER A 154 -1.25 17.04 -16.42
N ALA A 155 -1.95 16.05 -16.97
CA ALA A 155 -2.38 14.86 -16.22
C ALA A 155 -1.20 14.02 -15.73
N ALA A 156 -0.15 13.88 -16.53
CA ALA A 156 1.08 13.20 -16.13
C ALA A 156 1.79 13.93 -14.98
N LEU A 157 1.86 15.27 -15.03
CA LEU A 157 2.44 16.07 -13.95
C LEU A 157 1.62 15.93 -12.65
N ALA A 158 0.29 15.99 -12.73
CA ALA A 158 -0.59 15.78 -11.58
C ALA A 158 -0.39 14.39 -10.96
N SER A 159 -0.26 13.35 -11.80
CA SER A 159 0.02 11.99 -11.36
C SER A 159 1.37 11.87 -10.66
N LYS A 160 2.41 12.54 -11.19
CA LYS A 160 3.73 12.60 -10.55
C LYS A 160 3.67 13.25 -9.16
N THR A 161 2.93 14.36 -9.02
CA THR A 161 2.74 15.02 -7.72
C THR A 161 2.01 14.11 -6.74
N ALA A 162 0.94 13.44 -7.18
CA ALA A 162 0.18 12.50 -6.34
C ALA A 162 1.04 11.31 -5.88
N ALA A 163 1.94 10.81 -6.74
CA ALA A 163 2.90 9.77 -6.37
C ALA A 163 3.89 10.25 -5.28
N ALA A 164 4.45 11.46 -5.43
CA ALA A 164 5.35 12.03 -4.44
C ALA A 164 4.66 12.28 -3.07
N THR A 165 3.39 12.71 -3.09
CA THR A 165 2.57 12.81 -1.87
C THR A 165 2.35 11.43 -1.23
N SER A 166 2.12 10.40 -2.04
CA SER A 166 1.94 9.03 -1.55
C SER A 166 3.21 8.48 -0.90
N GLU A 167 4.39 8.77 -1.46
CA GLU A 167 5.69 8.42 -0.84
C GLU A 167 5.87 9.10 0.53
N THR A 168 5.51 10.40 0.61
CA THR A 168 5.56 11.14 1.88
C THR A 168 4.63 10.54 2.93
N ASN A 169 3.39 10.21 2.54
CA ASN A 169 2.40 9.59 3.41
C ASN A 169 2.86 8.21 3.91
N ALA A 170 3.48 7.40 3.03
CA ALA A 170 4.04 6.11 3.42
C ALA A 170 5.15 6.27 4.47
N GLY A 171 6.03 7.27 4.32
CA GLY A 171 7.04 7.61 5.32
C GLY A 171 6.45 8.01 6.67
N ALA A 172 5.39 8.84 6.66
CA ALA A 172 4.68 9.25 7.87
C ALA A 172 4.00 8.05 8.57
N SER A 173 3.38 7.15 7.81
CA SER A 173 2.78 5.91 8.36
C SER A 173 3.84 4.99 8.97
N ALA A 174 5.01 4.85 8.36
CA ALA A 174 6.10 4.05 8.92
C ALA A 174 6.62 4.64 10.25
N ALA A 175 6.78 5.97 10.34
CA ALA A 175 7.16 6.65 11.57
C ALA A 175 6.12 6.47 12.68
N ALA A 176 4.82 6.58 12.35
CA ALA A 176 3.73 6.34 13.29
C ALA A 176 3.72 4.89 13.80
N ALA A 177 3.97 3.92 12.93
CA ALA A 177 4.08 2.51 13.32
C ALA A 177 5.25 2.26 14.28
N LEU A 178 6.42 2.88 14.03
CA LEU A 178 7.57 2.78 14.93
C LEU A 178 7.28 3.41 16.30
N ALA A 179 6.63 4.58 16.33
CA ALA A 179 6.22 5.23 17.57
C ALA A 179 5.24 4.35 18.38
N SER A 180 4.27 3.72 17.71
CA SER A 180 3.32 2.79 18.33
C SER A 180 4.03 1.56 18.92
N LYS A 181 4.99 0.97 18.20
CA LYS A 181 5.82 -0.14 18.70
C LYS A 181 6.59 0.24 19.96
N ASN A 182 7.21 1.42 19.97
CA ASN A 182 7.97 1.90 21.14
C ASN A 182 7.06 2.16 22.34
N ALA A 183 5.86 2.74 22.11
CA ALA A 183 4.87 2.95 23.16
C ALA A 183 4.39 1.63 23.78
N ALA A 184 4.20 0.58 22.96
CA ALA A 184 3.86 -0.75 23.46
C ALA A 184 4.95 -1.34 24.36
N ALA A 185 6.23 -1.23 23.97
CA ALA A 185 7.35 -1.70 24.78
C ALA A 185 7.48 -0.95 26.13
N VAL A 186 7.21 0.36 26.14
CA VAL A 186 7.14 1.15 27.38
C VAL A 186 5.96 0.69 28.26
N SER A 187 4.81 0.39 27.65
CA SER A 187 3.64 -0.11 28.37
C SER A 187 3.92 -1.46 29.05
N GLU A 188 4.60 -2.39 28.38
CA GLU A 188 5.05 -3.66 28.97
C GLU A 188 5.97 -3.44 30.19
N THR A 189 6.93 -2.51 30.07
CA THR A 189 7.83 -2.15 31.16
C THR A 189 7.07 -1.58 32.35
N ASN A 190 6.12 -0.67 32.10
CA ASN A 190 5.29 -0.06 33.14
C ASN A 190 4.36 -1.07 33.83
N ALA A 191 3.83 -2.04 33.09
CA ALA A 191 3.02 -3.11 33.64
C ALA A 191 3.84 -4.01 34.58
N ALA A 192 5.06 -4.38 34.18
CA ALA A 192 5.97 -5.16 35.02
C ALA A 192 6.36 -4.39 36.30
N ALA A 193 6.67 -3.09 36.18
CA ALA A 193 6.97 -2.24 37.33
C ALA A 193 5.78 -2.11 38.29
N SER A 194 4.56 -1.95 37.77
CA SER A 194 3.33 -1.91 38.58
C SER A 194 3.09 -3.23 39.31
N ALA A 195 3.31 -4.38 38.66
CA ALA A 195 3.17 -5.70 39.28
C ALA A 195 4.19 -5.90 40.42
N ALA A 196 5.45 -5.51 40.21
CA ALA A 196 6.49 -5.57 41.25
C ALA A 196 6.17 -4.64 42.43
N THR A 197 5.67 -3.44 42.13
CA THR A 197 5.26 -2.46 43.14
C THR A 197 4.06 -2.96 43.94
N ALA A 198 3.05 -3.56 43.29
CA ALA A 198 1.91 -4.17 43.96
C ALA A 198 2.31 -5.34 44.86
N ALA A 199 3.30 -6.16 44.45
CA ALA A 199 3.84 -7.22 45.29
C ALA A 199 4.62 -6.70 46.51
N ALA A 200 5.16 -5.48 46.44
CA ALA A 200 5.92 -4.86 47.52
C ALA A 200 5.07 -3.98 48.46
N LEU A 201 4.02 -3.33 47.97
CA LEU A 201 3.27 -2.29 48.71
C LEU A 201 2.29 -2.82 49.78
N GLY A 202 2.09 -4.12 49.92
CA GLY A 202 1.10 -4.66 50.87
C GLY A 202 1.60 -4.97 52.29
N VAL A 203 2.91 -5.06 52.50
CA VAL A 203 3.49 -5.70 53.70
C VAL A 203 4.75 -4.98 54.15
N GLY A 204 4.75 -4.45 55.38
CA GLY A 204 5.89 -3.72 55.94
C GLY A 204 7.16 -4.55 56.03
N ARG A 205 8.34 -3.91 56.09
CA ARG A 205 9.65 -4.59 56.14
C ARG A 205 9.79 -5.54 57.33
N GLY A 206 9.06 -5.30 58.42
CA GLY A 206 8.99 -6.19 59.57
C GLY A 206 7.97 -7.34 59.49
N TYR A 207 7.22 -7.47 58.38
CA TYR A 207 6.13 -8.43 58.26
C TYR A 207 6.56 -9.87 58.56
N ILE A 208 5.80 -10.52 59.43
CA ILE A 208 5.86 -11.94 59.75
C ILE A 208 4.46 -12.40 60.15
N ASP A 209 3.98 -13.47 59.53
CA ASP A 209 2.74 -14.14 59.89
C ASP A 209 2.96 -15.67 59.91
N GLY A 210 2.41 -16.32 60.93
CA GLY A 210 2.73 -17.71 61.26
C GLY A 210 4.18 -17.89 61.72
N LEU A 211 4.87 -18.87 61.11
CA LEU A 211 6.26 -19.25 61.46
C LEU A 211 6.45 -19.45 62.97
N THR A 212 5.52 -20.17 63.57
CA THR A 212 5.51 -20.46 65.00
C THR A 212 6.51 -21.57 65.29
N LEU A 213 7.23 -21.45 66.41
CA LEU A 213 8.13 -22.51 66.88
C LEU A 213 7.34 -23.36 67.87
N GLY A 214 7.13 -24.63 67.57
CA GLY A 214 6.45 -25.59 68.45
C GLY A 214 7.44 -26.62 68.96
N TRP A 215 7.45 -26.88 70.26
CA TRP A 215 8.22 -28.00 70.79
C TRP A 215 7.51 -29.32 70.47
N ASN A 216 8.20 -30.28 69.85
CA ASN A 216 7.66 -31.61 69.57
C ASN A 216 8.21 -32.66 70.54
N THR A 217 9.54 -32.76 70.59
CA THR A 217 10.28 -33.69 71.44
C THR A 217 11.55 -33.04 71.95
N ALA A 218 12.31 -33.73 72.80
CA ALA A 218 13.60 -33.24 73.26
C ALA A 218 14.58 -32.97 72.10
N THR A 219 14.45 -33.63 70.95
CA THR A 219 15.39 -33.49 69.82
C THR A 219 14.78 -32.87 68.58
N SER A 220 13.49 -32.50 68.60
CA SER A 220 12.81 -31.93 67.44
C SER A 220 11.80 -30.87 67.82
N ILE A 221 11.63 -29.92 66.90
CA ILE A 221 10.60 -28.90 66.95
C ILE A 221 9.77 -28.98 65.67
N ASN A 222 8.55 -28.46 65.72
CA ASN A 222 7.79 -28.10 64.53
C ASN A 222 7.97 -26.62 64.26
N ILE A 223 8.09 -26.24 63.00
CA ILE A 223 7.97 -24.85 62.57
C ILE A 223 6.68 -24.76 61.76
N GLY A 224 5.74 -23.96 62.23
CA GLY A 224 4.45 -23.76 61.57
C GLY A 224 4.61 -23.12 60.19
N ALA A 225 3.67 -23.40 59.29
CA ALA A 225 3.60 -22.71 58.02
C ALA A 225 3.43 -21.19 58.23
N GLY A 226 3.94 -20.40 57.29
CA GLY A 226 3.84 -18.96 57.39
C GLY A 226 4.72 -18.25 56.39
N SER A 227 4.82 -16.94 56.53
CA SER A 227 5.61 -16.11 55.64
C SER A 227 6.18 -14.89 56.35
N ALA A 228 7.34 -14.44 55.90
CA ALA A 228 7.98 -13.25 56.45
C ALA A 228 8.78 -12.50 55.38
N PHE A 229 8.91 -11.20 55.55
CA PHE A 229 9.74 -10.36 54.69
C PHE A 229 11.22 -10.73 54.85
N VAL A 230 11.92 -11.00 53.74
CA VAL A 230 13.37 -11.26 53.77
C VAL A 230 14.11 -10.07 53.13
N PRO A 231 15.02 -9.39 53.86
CA PRO A 231 15.62 -8.14 53.40
C PRO A 231 16.36 -8.22 52.07
N SER A 232 17.13 -9.28 51.81
CA SER A 232 17.93 -9.39 50.58
C SER A 232 17.12 -9.50 49.30
N VAL A 233 15.96 -10.15 49.35
CA VAL A 233 15.06 -10.33 48.21
C VAL A 233 13.97 -9.28 48.16
N ASN A 234 13.90 -8.40 49.16
CA ASN A 234 12.94 -7.30 49.29
C ASN A 234 11.48 -7.74 49.05
N LYS A 235 11.13 -8.94 49.54
CA LYS A 235 9.81 -9.55 49.38
C LYS A 235 9.50 -10.50 50.52
N VAL A 236 8.22 -10.83 50.65
CA VAL A 236 7.75 -11.89 51.55
C VAL A 236 8.09 -13.25 50.97
N VAL A 237 8.68 -14.10 51.81
CA VAL A 237 9.06 -15.48 51.50
C VAL A 237 8.20 -16.39 52.39
N SER A 238 7.63 -17.44 51.79
CA SER A 238 6.80 -18.42 52.50
C SER A 238 7.60 -19.66 52.86
N TYR A 239 7.20 -20.31 53.95
CA TYR A 239 7.64 -21.64 54.36
C TYR A 239 6.43 -22.52 54.58
N ALA A 240 6.47 -23.74 54.04
CA ALA A 240 5.33 -24.67 54.06
C ALA A 240 5.04 -25.27 55.45
N GLY A 241 5.93 -25.07 56.42
CA GLY A 241 5.87 -25.74 57.70
C GLY A 241 6.57 -27.10 57.67
N GLY A 242 7.00 -27.59 58.83
CA GLY A 242 7.62 -28.90 58.94
C GLY A 242 8.42 -29.10 60.21
N ASP A 243 8.79 -30.34 60.44
CA ASP A 243 9.64 -30.70 61.57
C ASP A 243 11.10 -30.34 61.28
N PHE A 244 11.79 -29.88 62.33
CA PHE A 244 13.17 -29.45 62.28
C PHE A 244 13.91 -30.04 63.48
N VAL A 245 15.16 -30.45 63.28
CA VAL A 245 16.01 -31.07 64.30
C VAL A 245 17.10 -30.07 64.67
N PRO A 246 16.96 -29.35 65.80
CA PRO A 246 17.96 -28.35 66.16
C PRO A 246 19.23 -29.00 66.70
N VAL A 247 20.39 -28.42 66.36
CA VAL A 247 21.70 -28.85 66.86
C VAL A 247 22.47 -27.62 67.35
N GLY A 248 22.99 -27.70 68.57
CA GLY A 248 23.77 -26.62 69.15
C GLY A 248 24.61 -27.08 70.34
N ALA A 249 25.47 -26.20 70.83
CA ALA A 249 26.26 -26.49 72.03
C ALA A 249 25.35 -26.54 73.27
N ALA A 250 25.64 -27.42 74.22
CA ALA A 250 24.90 -27.49 75.47
C ALA A 250 24.94 -26.15 76.21
N ASN A 251 23.81 -25.80 76.84
CA ASN A 251 23.58 -24.55 77.57
C ASN A 251 23.84 -23.28 76.72
N SER A 252 23.58 -23.36 75.42
CA SER A 252 23.74 -22.24 74.49
C SER A 252 22.48 -22.06 73.65
N PHE A 253 22.27 -20.84 73.14
CA PHE A 253 21.21 -20.58 72.19
C PHE A 253 21.62 -20.99 70.78
N ILE A 254 20.67 -21.61 70.07
CA ILE A 254 20.69 -21.71 68.62
C ILE A 254 19.57 -20.84 68.05
N HIS A 255 19.88 -20.05 67.03
CA HIS A 255 18.94 -19.10 66.42
C HIS A 255 18.37 -19.69 65.14
N VAL A 256 17.06 -19.57 64.95
CA VAL A 256 16.33 -20.11 63.81
C VAL A 256 15.99 -18.99 62.83
N TYR A 257 16.26 -19.22 61.55
CA TYR A 257 16.05 -18.26 60.48
C TYR A 257 15.29 -18.87 59.30
N LEU A 258 14.43 -18.06 58.68
CA LEU A 258 13.92 -18.29 57.33
C LEU A 258 14.92 -17.74 56.31
N THR A 259 15.33 -18.56 55.34
CA THR A 259 16.23 -18.16 54.25
C THR A 259 15.48 -17.48 53.11
N ALA A 260 16.19 -16.74 52.27
CA ALA A 260 15.66 -16.15 51.03
C ALA A 260 15.05 -17.16 50.05
N THR A 261 15.38 -18.45 50.17
CA THR A 261 14.85 -19.55 49.34
C THR A 261 13.63 -20.23 49.96
N GLY A 262 13.17 -19.80 51.14
CA GLY A 262 12.01 -20.40 51.82
C GLY A 262 12.33 -21.70 52.56
N THR A 263 13.56 -21.85 53.06
CA THR A 263 13.98 -22.97 53.90
C THR A 263 14.35 -22.49 55.30
N ILE A 264 14.49 -23.41 56.25
CA ILE A 264 14.92 -23.09 57.62
C ILE A 264 16.42 -23.31 57.77
N GLU A 265 17.09 -22.33 58.35
CA GLU A 265 18.49 -22.40 58.77
C GLU A 265 18.56 -22.26 60.30
N GLN A 266 19.46 -23.02 60.92
CA GLN A 266 19.89 -22.77 62.29
C GLN A 266 21.30 -22.19 62.32
N SER A 267 21.59 -21.31 63.27
CA SER A 267 22.90 -20.67 63.36
C SER A 267 23.21 -20.23 64.80
N ALA A 268 24.49 -20.33 65.18
CA ALA A 268 25.01 -19.77 66.42
C ALA A 268 25.30 -18.26 66.33
N THR A 269 25.37 -17.70 65.12
CA THR A 269 25.47 -16.24 64.92
C THR A 269 24.19 -15.57 65.39
N ALA A 270 24.33 -14.60 66.29
CA ALA A 270 23.23 -13.87 66.87
C ALA A 270 22.44 -13.04 65.83
N PRO A 271 21.14 -12.80 66.05
CA PRO A 271 20.33 -11.90 65.23
C PRO A 271 20.63 -10.41 65.50
N SER A 272 20.47 -9.57 64.48
CA SER A 272 20.59 -8.10 64.52
C SER A 272 19.32 -7.45 63.94
N ARG A 273 18.86 -6.35 64.55
CA ARG A 273 17.67 -5.61 64.11
C ARG A 273 17.87 -4.98 62.73
N TYR A 274 16.84 -5.00 61.87
CA TYR A 274 16.86 -4.30 60.58
C TYR A 274 15.63 -3.41 60.33
N ASP A 275 14.50 -3.66 61.01
CA ASP A 275 13.27 -2.85 60.88
C ASP A 275 12.37 -3.04 62.10
N ASN A 276 12.11 -2.01 62.90
CA ASN A 276 11.29 -2.12 64.11
C ASN A 276 11.65 -3.38 64.92
N GLN A 277 10.71 -4.30 65.19
CA GLN A 277 10.94 -5.55 65.92
C GLN A 277 11.61 -6.66 65.09
N ALA A 278 11.79 -6.45 63.79
CA ALA A 278 12.30 -7.46 62.88
C ALA A 278 13.83 -7.57 62.92
N HIS A 279 14.29 -8.80 63.05
CA HIS A 279 15.71 -9.15 63.06
C HIS A 279 16.11 -10.03 61.86
N GLN A 280 17.37 -9.90 61.47
CA GLN A 280 18.07 -10.72 60.48
C GLN A 280 19.28 -11.38 61.14
N LYS A 281 19.95 -12.29 60.46
CA LYS A 281 21.23 -12.83 60.94
C LYS A 281 22.29 -11.72 60.88
N THR A 282 23.10 -11.55 61.92
CA THR A 282 24.11 -10.49 61.94
C THR A 282 25.08 -10.66 60.76
N GLY A 283 25.22 -9.60 59.97
CA GLY A 283 26.06 -9.60 58.77
C GLY A 283 25.46 -10.30 57.54
N ASP A 284 24.23 -10.79 57.61
CA ASP A 284 23.63 -11.59 56.54
C ASP A 284 22.13 -11.29 56.39
N ASN A 285 21.83 -10.47 55.38
CA ASN A 285 20.49 -9.96 55.11
C ASN A 285 19.60 -10.95 54.34
N THR A 286 20.09 -12.15 54.00
CA THR A 286 19.28 -13.17 53.31
C THR A 286 18.54 -14.10 54.28
N ARG A 287 18.58 -13.80 55.58
CA ARG A 287 17.99 -14.59 56.66
C ARG A 287 17.08 -13.72 57.52
N ARG A 288 15.85 -14.17 57.75
CA ARG A 288 14.86 -13.54 58.64
C ARG A 288 14.74 -14.34 59.94
N TYR A 289 14.99 -13.70 61.07
CA TYR A 289 14.96 -14.34 62.39
C TYR A 289 13.54 -14.73 62.82
N LEU A 290 13.38 -15.94 63.36
CA LEU A 290 12.09 -16.47 63.83
C LEU A 290 12.03 -16.61 65.36
N GLY A 291 13.17 -16.90 65.99
CA GLY A 291 13.29 -17.15 67.42
C GLY A 291 14.57 -17.88 67.77
N SER A 292 14.80 -18.05 69.07
CA SER A 292 15.96 -18.76 69.61
C SER A 292 15.51 -19.94 70.45
N LEU A 293 16.29 -21.01 70.42
CA LEU A 293 16.05 -22.22 71.19
C LEU A 293 17.21 -22.42 72.15
N LEU A 294 16.91 -22.65 73.42
CA LEU A 294 17.92 -22.99 74.41
C LEU A 294 18.21 -24.49 74.36
N VAL A 295 19.45 -24.84 74.05
CA VAL A 295 19.92 -26.23 74.01
C VAL A 295 20.40 -26.61 75.41
N GLY A 296 19.87 -27.69 75.96
CA GLY A 296 20.29 -28.29 77.22
C GLY A 296 21.41 -29.31 77.04
N VAL A 297 21.60 -30.14 78.07
CA VAL A 297 22.55 -31.26 78.02
C VAL A 297 22.09 -32.31 77.00
N ALA A 298 23.04 -33.08 76.46
CA ALA A 298 22.79 -34.11 75.45
C ALA A 298 22.06 -33.61 74.18
N ASN A 299 22.23 -32.32 73.82
CA ASN A 299 21.60 -31.68 72.67
C ASN A 299 20.05 -31.71 72.71
N ASN A 300 19.48 -31.77 73.92
CA ASN A 300 18.04 -31.72 74.12
C ASN A 300 17.54 -30.27 74.20
N ILE A 301 16.49 -29.93 73.47
CA ILE A 301 15.83 -28.62 73.54
C ILE A 301 14.92 -28.59 74.76
N TYR A 302 15.13 -27.59 75.63
CA TYR A 302 14.24 -27.37 76.78
C TYR A 302 12.82 -27.15 76.28
N LYS A 303 11.85 -27.79 76.92
CA LYS A 303 10.45 -27.69 76.50
C LYS A 303 9.94 -26.27 76.65
N PHE A 304 9.31 -25.73 75.59
CA PHE A 304 8.83 -24.35 75.54
C PHE A 304 7.47 -24.24 74.85
N HIS A 305 6.81 -23.11 75.06
CA HIS A 305 5.66 -22.62 74.32
C HIS A 305 5.98 -21.25 73.72
N HIS A 306 5.90 -21.14 72.40
CA HIS A 306 6.03 -19.88 71.69
C HIS A 306 4.64 -19.27 71.48
N HIS A 307 4.43 -18.05 71.98
CA HIS A 307 3.25 -17.26 71.67
C HIS A 307 3.61 -16.12 70.71
N PRO A 308 3.32 -16.24 69.40
CA PRO A 308 3.80 -15.32 68.37
C PRO A 308 3.18 -13.92 68.46
N LEU A 309 1.95 -13.79 68.95
CA LEU A 309 1.22 -12.52 69.06
C LEU A 309 1.82 -11.61 70.14
N ASP A 310 2.26 -12.21 71.24
CA ASP A 310 2.86 -11.48 72.36
C ASP A 310 4.39 -11.44 72.26
N GLY A 311 4.97 -12.11 71.26
CA GLY A 311 6.43 -12.24 71.12
C GLY A 311 7.08 -12.94 72.32
N SER A 312 6.46 -14.00 72.85
CA SER A 312 6.96 -14.65 74.06
C SER A 312 7.38 -16.09 73.86
N MET A 313 8.40 -16.50 74.62
CA MET A 313 8.89 -17.86 74.73
C MET A 313 8.86 -18.26 76.20
N MET A 314 7.96 -19.19 76.55
CA MET A 314 7.76 -19.63 77.93
C MET A 314 8.23 -21.06 78.08
N TYR A 315 9.16 -21.30 78.98
CA TYR A 315 9.65 -22.64 79.27
C TYR A 315 8.66 -23.40 80.15
N THR A 316 8.57 -24.70 79.93
CA THR A 316 7.77 -25.60 80.76
C THR A 316 8.70 -26.61 81.43
N PHE A 317 8.74 -26.56 82.75
CA PHE A 317 9.58 -27.41 83.57
C PHE A 317 8.84 -27.77 84.87
N GLY A 318 9.25 -28.87 85.50
CA GLY A 318 8.76 -29.24 86.83
C GLY A 318 9.38 -28.41 87.96
N ASN A 319 10.58 -27.87 87.76
CA ASN A 319 11.28 -27.00 88.71
C ASN A 319 12.14 -25.96 87.97
N ALA A 320 11.90 -24.68 88.23
CA ALA A 320 12.63 -23.55 87.65
C ALA A 320 13.96 -23.25 88.34
N GLU A 321 14.16 -23.76 89.55
CA GLU A 321 15.29 -23.41 90.43
C GLU A 321 16.55 -24.22 90.15
N VAL A 322 16.76 -24.59 88.89
CA VAL A 322 17.94 -25.33 88.43
C VAL A 322 18.64 -24.54 87.33
N LEU A 323 19.96 -24.72 87.20
CA LEU A 323 20.69 -24.17 86.06
C LEU A 323 20.13 -24.74 84.75
N PRO A 324 20.02 -23.95 83.66
CA PRO A 324 20.42 -22.55 83.53
C PRO A 324 19.35 -21.53 83.94
N PHE A 325 18.17 -21.96 84.40
CA PHE A 325 17.03 -21.07 84.69
C PHE A 325 17.14 -20.35 86.03
N LYS A 326 17.84 -20.89 87.02
CA LYS A 326 18.21 -20.17 88.25
C LYS A 326 19.40 -19.25 87.97
N ILE A 327 19.13 -18.02 87.54
CA ILE A 327 20.17 -17.06 87.15
C ILE A 327 20.83 -16.35 88.33
N LEU A 328 20.10 -16.18 89.44
CA LEU A 328 20.63 -15.58 90.67
C LEU A 328 20.29 -16.48 91.85
N ASN A 329 21.30 -16.78 92.67
CA ASN A 329 21.15 -17.69 93.80
C ASN A 329 21.67 -17.04 95.09
N ALA A 330 20.75 -16.69 95.99
CA ALA A 330 21.00 -16.18 97.33
C ALA A 330 22.06 -15.05 97.41
N ALA A 331 21.96 -14.06 96.52
CA ALA A 331 22.91 -12.95 96.48
C ALA A 331 22.58 -11.86 97.51
N THR A 332 23.62 -11.26 98.09
CA THR A 332 23.51 -10.18 99.09
C THR A 332 23.82 -8.81 98.49
N GLY A 333 23.36 -7.73 99.13
CA GLY A 333 23.73 -6.37 98.77
C GLY A 333 23.18 -5.92 97.40
N ILE A 334 23.92 -5.05 96.72
CA ILE A 334 23.57 -4.55 95.38
C ILE A 334 24.53 -5.19 94.38
N GLY A 335 23.99 -5.73 93.29
CA GLY A 335 24.77 -6.30 92.20
C GLY A 335 23.95 -6.45 90.94
N SER A 336 24.57 -6.98 89.88
CA SER A 336 23.89 -7.30 88.63
C SER A 336 24.05 -8.79 88.30
N VAL A 337 23.10 -9.29 87.52
CA VAL A 337 23.10 -10.68 87.03
C VAL A 337 22.78 -10.71 85.55
N SER A 338 23.49 -11.55 84.80
CA SER A 338 23.21 -11.74 83.37
C SER A 338 22.04 -12.68 83.16
N CYS A 339 21.12 -12.28 82.30
CA CYS A 339 20.02 -13.12 81.82
C CYS A 339 20.42 -13.94 80.58
N ARG A 340 21.62 -13.74 80.01
CA ARG A 340 21.98 -14.29 78.69
C ARG A 340 22.12 -15.82 78.65
N GLY A 341 22.24 -16.47 79.81
CA GLY A 341 22.23 -17.93 79.92
C GLY A 341 20.85 -18.57 79.69
N CYS A 342 19.77 -17.80 79.83
CA CYS A 342 18.38 -18.29 79.72
C CYS A 342 17.48 -17.42 78.81
N CYS A 343 17.99 -16.27 78.36
CA CYS A 343 17.32 -15.35 77.44
C CYS A 343 18.24 -14.96 76.27
N PRO A 344 17.79 -15.05 75.01
CA PRO A 344 18.59 -14.70 73.86
C PRO A 344 18.85 -13.19 73.79
N VAL A 345 19.74 -12.75 72.90
CA VAL A 345 20.03 -11.31 72.69
C VAL A 345 18.82 -10.50 72.25
N THR A 346 17.82 -11.13 71.61
CA THR A 346 16.57 -10.46 71.18
C THR A 346 15.56 -10.30 72.30
N ALA A 347 15.80 -10.92 73.47
CA ALA A 347 14.92 -10.79 74.61
C ALA A 347 15.07 -9.40 75.23
N HIS A 348 13.94 -8.72 75.41
CA HIS A 348 13.88 -7.39 76.03
C HIS A 348 13.23 -7.44 77.43
N THR A 349 12.49 -8.49 77.75
CA THR A 349 11.84 -8.65 79.07
C THR A 349 11.98 -10.08 79.56
N LEU A 350 12.42 -10.25 80.80
CA LEU A 350 12.47 -11.51 81.52
C LEU A 350 11.11 -11.79 82.17
N ALA A 351 10.59 -13.00 82.01
CA ALA A 351 9.50 -13.54 82.82
C ALA A 351 10.09 -14.53 83.84
N GLY A 352 9.77 -14.36 85.12
CA GLY A 352 10.37 -15.21 86.14
C GLY A 352 9.87 -14.96 87.55
N GLY A 353 10.39 -15.76 88.47
CA GLY A 353 10.22 -15.59 89.90
C GLY A 353 11.36 -14.77 90.49
N PHE A 354 11.01 -13.63 91.06
CA PHE A 354 11.93 -12.74 91.76
C PHE A 354 11.72 -12.93 93.25
N GLN A 355 12.77 -13.36 93.96
CA GLN A 355 12.63 -13.89 95.31
C GLN A 355 13.40 -13.06 96.31
N SER A 356 12.77 -12.85 97.47
CA SER A 356 13.47 -12.45 98.67
C SER A 356 13.51 -13.64 99.64
N LEU A 357 14.71 -14.10 99.99
CA LEU A 357 14.91 -15.17 100.97
C LEU A 357 15.44 -14.54 102.26
N GLY A 358 14.54 -14.32 103.23
CA GLY A 358 14.83 -13.66 104.51
C GLY A 358 13.71 -12.73 104.97
N SER A 359 13.99 -11.90 105.97
CA SER A 359 12.98 -11.04 106.63
C SER A 359 12.93 -9.59 106.14
N ALA A 360 13.69 -9.24 105.09
CA ALA A 360 13.70 -7.93 104.43
C ALA A 360 13.32 -8.06 102.93
N PRO A 361 12.88 -6.99 102.25
CA PRO A 361 12.49 -7.07 100.84
C PRO A 361 13.70 -7.09 99.90
N CYS A 362 13.49 -7.60 98.69
CA CYS A 362 14.43 -7.49 97.58
C CYS A 362 13.78 -6.74 96.41
N THR A 363 14.57 -5.94 95.70
CA THR A 363 14.10 -5.19 94.53
C THR A 363 14.93 -5.47 93.30
N PHE A 364 14.30 -5.37 92.12
CA PHE A 364 14.92 -5.69 90.84
C PHE A 364 14.53 -4.66 89.79
N THR A 365 15.50 -4.25 88.98
CA THR A 365 15.37 -3.23 87.94
C THR A 365 16.37 -3.54 86.81
N PRO A 366 16.08 -3.24 85.53
CA PRO A 366 17.06 -3.30 84.45
C PRO A 366 18.33 -2.52 84.80
N SER A 367 19.49 -3.07 84.45
CA SER A 367 20.79 -2.46 84.81
C SER A 367 21.12 -1.16 84.07
N ASP A 368 20.48 -0.92 82.93
CA ASP A 368 20.55 0.32 82.16
C ASP A 368 19.44 1.33 82.54
N ALA A 369 18.74 1.10 83.65
CA ALA A 369 17.87 2.11 84.20
C ALA A 369 18.69 3.38 84.48
N ALA A 370 18.27 4.51 83.89
CA ALA A 370 18.94 5.81 84.04
C ALA A 370 19.05 6.27 85.52
N THR A 371 18.30 5.64 86.41
CA THR A 371 18.33 5.87 87.86
C THR A 371 18.88 4.64 88.58
N SER A 372 19.83 4.86 89.50
CA SER A 372 20.35 3.80 90.37
C SER A 372 19.25 3.14 91.20
N ILE A 373 19.36 1.82 91.42
CA ILE A 373 18.41 1.08 92.27
C ILE A 373 18.45 1.62 93.71
N ALA A 374 17.32 2.15 94.18
CA ALA A 374 17.19 2.78 95.49
C ALA A 374 16.20 2.02 96.40
N THR A 375 15.86 2.60 97.55
CA THR A 375 14.79 2.11 98.44
C THR A 375 13.39 2.25 97.82
N THR A 376 13.23 3.15 96.84
CA THR A 376 12.00 3.40 96.08
C THR A 376 12.32 3.46 94.58
N GLY A 377 11.32 3.26 93.71
CA GLY A 377 11.51 3.31 92.26
C GLY A 377 12.13 2.05 91.66
N TRP A 378 11.48 0.90 91.90
CA TRP A 378 11.86 -0.42 91.37
C TRP A 378 10.85 -0.89 90.31
N GLN A 379 11.25 -1.83 89.44
CA GLN A 379 10.30 -2.48 88.53
C GLN A 379 9.62 -3.69 89.18
N VAL A 380 10.39 -4.50 89.92
CA VAL A 380 9.86 -5.66 90.65
C VAL A 380 10.24 -5.58 92.12
N PHE A 381 9.28 -5.88 92.98
CA PHE A 381 9.43 -5.96 94.42
C PHE A 381 9.05 -7.34 94.91
N ALA A 382 9.99 -7.98 95.62
CA ALA A 382 9.73 -9.20 96.37
C ALA A 382 9.65 -8.83 97.85
N SER A 383 8.45 -9.00 98.44
CA SER A 383 8.28 -8.91 99.88
C SER A 383 9.12 -9.98 100.61
N PRO A 384 9.41 -9.79 101.90
CA PRO A 384 10.16 -10.77 102.68
C PRO A 384 9.60 -12.19 102.56
N ASN A 385 10.47 -13.16 102.28
CA ASN A 385 10.15 -14.58 102.15
C ASN A 385 9.06 -14.90 101.11
N VAL A 386 8.97 -14.11 100.04
CA VAL A 386 7.99 -14.26 98.96
C VAL A 386 8.67 -14.37 97.61
N VAL A 387 8.04 -15.13 96.72
CA VAL A 387 8.34 -15.15 95.29
C VAL A 387 7.35 -14.24 94.56
N ALA A 388 7.85 -13.17 93.97
CA ALA A 388 7.10 -12.33 93.05
C ALA A 388 7.24 -12.88 91.62
N ASN A 389 6.19 -13.55 91.13
CA ASN A 389 6.12 -13.91 89.71
C ASN A 389 5.78 -12.64 88.91
N SER A 390 6.73 -12.15 88.14
CA SER A 390 6.59 -10.86 87.47
C SER A 390 7.44 -10.78 86.21
N PHE A 391 7.44 -9.60 85.61
CA PHE A 391 8.22 -9.27 84.43
C PHE A 391 9.19 -8.15 84.76
N CYS A 392 10.46 -8.31 84.37
CA CYS A 392 11.45 -7.25 84.50
C CYS A 392 12.11 -7.03 83.15
N ARG A 393 12.26 -5.76 82.75
CA ARG A 393 12.97 -5.43 81.51
C ARG A 393 14.43 -5.84 81.66
N ILE A 394 15.00 -6.35 80.58
CA ILE A 394 16.43 -6.70 80.51
C ILE A 394 17.14 -5.48 79.91
N ALA A 395 18.28 -5.10 80.48
CA ALA A 395 19.10 -4.05 79.92
C ALA A 395 19.66 -4.45 78.54
N ASP A 396 20.11 -3.47 77.75
CA ASP A 396 20.72 -3.73 76.44
C ASP A 396 21.93 -4.69 76.53
N ASP A 397 22.72 -4.59 77.61
CA ASP A 397 23.84 -5.49 77.90
C ASP A 397 23.42 -6.90 78.37
N GLY A 398 22.12 -7.11 78.63
CA GLY A 398 21.57 -8.38 79.07
C GLY A 398 21.47 -8.59 80.58
N THR A 399 21.62 -7.53 81.38
CA THR A 399 21.67 -7.65 82.84
C THR A 399 20.46 -7.05 83.56
N ILE A 400 20.20 -7.57 84.76
CA ILE A 400 19.24 -7.03 85.74
C ILE A 400 20.00 -6.72 87.01
N THR A 401 19.78 -5.54 87.57
CA THR A 401 20.32 -5.12 88.87
C THR A 401 19.38 -5.55 89.98
N TYR A 402 19.92 -6.19 91.01
CA TYR A 402 19.21 -6.57 92.21
C TYR A 402 19.71 -5.75 93.41
N ARG A 403 18.83 -5.56 94.39
CA ARG A 403 19.17 -5.05 95.72
C ARG A 403 18.52 -5.94 96.77
N ALA A 404 19.35 -6.69 97.47
CA ALA A 404 18.97 -7.48 98.64
C ALA A 404 19.23 -6.69 99.92
N VAL A 405 18.17 -6.38 100.65
CA VAL A 405 18.28 -5.69 101.94
C VAL A 405 18.58 -6.73 103.02
N SER A 406 19.59 -6.50 103.86
CA SER A 406 19.89 -7.38 104.99
C SER A 406 18.68 -7.47 105.95
N PRO A 407 18.32 -8.65 106.49
CA PRO A 407 19.02 -9.93 106.40
C PRO A 407 18.44 -10.88 105.34
N SER A 408 18.07 -10.35 104.16
CA SER A 408 17.61 -11.16 103.02
C SER A 408 18.67 -11.33 101.94
N THR A 409 18.48 -12.37 101.14
CA THR A 409 19.19 -12.60 99.89
C THR A 409 18.24 -12.60 98.70
N ALA A 410 18.70 -12.08 97.57
CA ALA A 410 17.95 -12.05 96.32
C ALA A 410 18.21 -13.32 95.52
N SER A 411 17.16 -13.89 94.94
CA SER A 411 17.27 -14.97 93.95
C SER A 411 16.33 -14.71 92.78
N ILE A 412 16.69 -15.22 91.61
CA ILE A 412 15.89 -15.09 90.39
C ILE A 412 15.91 -16.43 89.66
N TYR A 413 14.74 -16.91 89.27
CA TYR A 413 14.61 -17.98 88.29
C TYR A 413 13.76 -17.53 87.11
N THR A 414 14.06 -18.06 85.93
CA THR A 414 13.43 -17.68 84.66
C THR A 414 12.38 -18.69 84.25
N THR A 415 11.18 -18.20 83.95
CA THR A 415 10.08 -18.99 83.36
C THR A 415 9.92 -18.74 81.86
N GLY A 416 10.48 -17.65 81.35
CA GLY A 416 10.47 -17.35 79.93
C GLY A 416 10.98 -15.94 79.65
N TYR A 417 10.74 -15.47 78.44
CA TYR A 417 11.09 -14.12 78.01
C TYR A 417 10.17 -13.61 76.91
N TYR A 418 10.13 -12.29 76.77
CA TYR A 418 9.56 -11.61 75.62
C TYR A 418 10.70 -11.12 74.73
N PHE A 419 10.51 -11.28 73.42
CA PHE A 419 11.51 -10.99 72.41
C PHE A 419 10.90 -10.37 71.17
N ASP A 420 11.72 -9.56 70.52
CA ASP A 420 11.42 -9.04 69.20
C ASP A 420 11.77 -10.11 68.17
N ARG A 421 10.84 -10.37 67.23
CA ARG A 421 11.11 -11.29 66.12
C ARG A 421 11.07 -10.59 64.79
#